data_AF-A0A4U8TMH1-F1
#
_entry.id   AF-A0A4U8TMH1-F1
#
_cell.length_a   1.000
_cell.length_b   1.000
_cell.length_c   1.000
_cell.angle_alpha   90.00
_cell.angle_beta   90.00
_cell.angle_gamma   90.00
#
_symmetry.space_group_name_H-M   'P 1'
#
loop_
_entity.id
_entity.type
_entity.pdbx_description
1 polymer ?
#
loop_
_entity_poly.entity_id
_entity_poly.type
_entity_poly.pdbx_seq_one_letter_code
_entity_poly.pdbx_strand_id
1 'polypeptide(L)'
;MLLAKIHTHARYKELYIASFWSEWLHVRYGVESSKDLSIKELWEVLDIFNGKKQDRDYCLKDSIGRAQLLPLRKKSISKITKNQALMIEDMLNIVRYNDIKAKEFFKKQTKRDIESIENLSKSEATKVIIGLRKIAKWDKSLKYINNMDYRGQR
;
A
#
# COMPACT_ATOMS: atom_id res chain seq x y z
N MET A 1 -0.38 -20.95 3.88
CA MET A 1 -0.54 -19.62 4.53
C MET A 1 -0.76 -19.84 6.03
N LEU A 2 -0.16 -19.05 6.94
CA LEU A 2 -0.27 -19.27 8.41
C LEU A 2 -1.72 -19.21 8.92
N LEU A 3 -2.52 -18.28 8.40
CA LEU A 3 -3.95 -18.17 8.72
C LEU A 3 -4.72 -19.46 8.43
N ALA A 4 -4.48 -20.07 7.26
CA ALA A 4 -5.09 -21.34 6.91
C ALA A 4 -4.72 -22.44 7.91
N LYS A 5 -3.45 -22.51 8.34
CA LYS A 5 -3.00 -23.49 9.35
C LYS A 5 -3.75 -23.31 10.68
N ILE A 6 -3.93 -22.06 11.13
CA ILE A 6 -4.70 -21.74 12.34
C ILE A 6 -6.15 -22.19 12.15
N HIS A 7 -6.80 -21.81 11.05
CA HIS A 7 -8.21 -22.13 10.79
C HIS A 7 -8.50 -23.62 10.61
N THR A 8 -7.51 -24.40 10.20
CA THR A 8 -7.63 -25.87 10.12
C THR A 8 -7.31 -26.60 11.42
N HIS A 9 -6.75 -25.91 12.42
CA HIS A 9 -6.30 -26.52 13.68
C HIS A 9 -7.48 -26.95 14.56
N ALA A 10 -7.37 -28.09 15.26
CA ALA A 10 -8.42 -28.59 16.15
C ALA A 10 -8.79 -27.56 17.23
N ARG A 11 -7.77 -26.99 17.90
CA ARG A 11 -7.95 -25.95 18.91
C ARG A 11 -8.69 -24.71 18.42
N TYR A 12 -8.45 -24.29 17.17
CA TYR A 12 -9.23 -23.20 16.58
C TYR A 12 -10.70 -23.57 16.45
N LYS A 13 -11.00 -24.79 15.96
CA LYS A 13 -12.37 -25.26 15.79
C LYS A 13 -13.11 -25.31 17.13
N GLU A 14 -12.46 -25.79 18.19
CA GLU A 14 -13.01 -25.78 19.56
C GLU A 14 -13.37 -24.36 20.01
N LEU A 15 -12.44 -23.42 19.91
CA LEU A 15 -12.64 -22.03 20.30
C LEU A 15 -13.71 -21.33 19.44
N TYR A 16 -13.77 -21.66 18.16
CA TYR A 16 -14.73 -21.09 17.22
C TYR A 16 -16.15 -21.60 17.47
N ILE A 17 -16.32 -22.91 17.68
CA ILE A 17 -17.60 -23.53 18.03
C ILE A 17 -18.14 -22.96 19.34
N ALA A 18 -17.25 -22.75 20.31
CA ALA A 18 -17.62 -22.17 21.60
C ALA A 18 -17.79 -20.63 21.56
N SER A 19 -17.74 -20.00 20.39
CA SER A 19 -17.82 -18.53 20.19
C SER A 19 -16.78 -17.72 20.99
N PHE A 20 -15.72 -18.35 21.48
CA PHE A 20 -14.67 -17.69 22.27
C PHE A 20 -13.48 -17.23 21.44
N TRP A 21 -13.40 -17.54 20.15
CA TRP A 21 -12.24 -17.21 19.34
C TRP A 21 -11.88 -15.71 19.33
N SER A 22 -12.88 -14.84 19.13
CA SER A 22 -12.67 -13.38 19.13
C SER A 22 -12.20 -12.90 20.51
N GLU A 23 -12.82 -13.39 21.58
CA GLU A 23 -12.46 -13.04 22.96
C GLU A 23 -11.05 -13.54 23.32
N TRP A 24 -10.72 -14.77 22.91
CA TRP A 24 -9.41 -15.37 23.10
C TRP A 24 -8.31 -14.52 22.45
N LEU A 25 -8.55 -14.03 21.23
CA LEU A 25 -7.68 -13.08 20.55
C LEU A 25 -7.64 -11.72 21.25
N HIS A 26 -8.78 -11.22 21.72
CA HIS A 26 -8.87 -9.93 22.38
C HIS A 26 -8.02 -9.89 23.65
N VAL A 27 -8.14 -10.90 24.51
CA VAL A 27 -7.36 -11.01 25.76
C VAL A 27 -5.85 -11.05 25.48
N ARG A 28 -5.41 -11.79 24.46
CA ARG A 28 -3.98 -12.07 24.20
C ARG A 28 -3.29 -11.03 23.32
N TYR A 29 -4.05 -10.39 22.45
CA TYR A 29 -3.55 -9.60 21.34
C TYR A 29 -4.30 -8.28 21.15
N GLY A 30 -5.43 -8.07 21.82
CA GLY A 30 -6.25 -6.86 21.69
C GLY A 30 -6.87 -6.70 20.30
N VAL A 31 -7.16 -7.82 19.61
CA VAL A 31 -7.81 -7.83 18.28
C VAL A 31 -8.91 -8.87 18.25
N GLU A 32 -9.88 -8.71 17.35
CA GLU A 32 -11.02 -9.61 17.21
C GLU A 32 -10.84 -10.63 16.06
N SER A 33 -9.82 -10.44 15.21
CA SER A 33 -9.59 -11.30 14.05
C SER A 33 -8.11 -11.58 13.82
N SER A 34 -7.80 -12.80 13.42
CA SER A 34 -6.42 -13.21 13.11
C SER A 34 -5.81 -12.48 11.91
N LYS A 35 -6.63 -11.84 11.07
CA LYS A 35 -6.16 -10.97 9.98
C LYS A 35 -5.44 -9.69 10.48
N ASP A 36 -5.66 -9.34 11.75
CA ASP A 36 -5.07 -8.17 12.41
C ASP A 36 -3.75 -8.50 13.11
N LEU A 37 -3.37 -9.78 13.18
CA LEU A 37 -2.14 -10.25 13.77
C LEU A 37 -0.95 -10.07 12.81
N SER A 38 0.19 -9.69 13.39
CA SER A 38 1.49 -9.75 12.71
C SER A 38 1.91 -11.20 12.44
N ILE A 39 2.92 -11.39 11.58
CA ILE A 39 3.48 -12.72 11.29
C ILE A 39 4.01 -13.39 12.56
N LYS A 40 4.65 -12.64 13.47
CA LYS A 40 5.16 -13.18 14.73
C LYS A 40 4.04 -13.67 15.63
N GLU A 41 2.96 -12.90 15.74
CA GLU A 41 1.79 -13.28 16.55
C GLU A 41 1.07 -14.49 15.94
N LEU A 42 0.99 -14.61 14.60
CA LEU A 42 0.43 -15.79 13.94
C LEU A 42 1.24 -17.07 14.23
N TRP A 43 2.57 -16.97 14.27
CA TRP A 43 3.43 -18.09 14.68
C TRP A 43 3.22 -18.44 16.14
N GLU A 44 3.11 -17.44 17.00
CA GLU A 44 2.87 -17.65 18.42
C GLU A 44 1.54 -18.36 18.69
N VAL A 45 0.46 -17.99 18.00
CA VAL A 45 -0.83 -18.70 18.08
C VAL A 45 -0.65 -20.18 17.74
N LEU A 46 0.10 -20.50 16.69
CA LEU A 46 0.38 -21.88 16.31
C LEU A 46 1.23 -22.60 17.37
N ASP A 47 2.21 -21.92 17.97
CA ASP A 47 3.01 -22.51 19.04
C ASP A 47 2.19 -22.80 20.29
N ILE A 48 1.24 -21.91 20.65
CA ILE A 48 0.29 -22.16 21.73
C ILE A 48 -0.61 -23.35 21.40
N PHE A 49 -1.17 -23.38 20.19
CA PHE A 49 -2.04 -24.46 19.73
C PHE A 49 -1.35 -25.83 19.68
N ASN A 50 -0.05 -25.85 19.37
CA ASN A 50 0.78 -27.06 19.35
C ASN A 50 1.38 -27.40 20.73
N GLY A 51 1.05 -26.65 21.79
CA GLY A 51 1.61 -26.87 23.13
C GLY A 51 3.10 -26.55 23.27
N LYS A 52 3.70 -25.88 22.29
CA LYS A 52 5.12 -25.46 22.31
C LYS A 52 5.34 -24.20 23.14
N LYS A 53 4.27 -23.43 23.37
CA LYS A 53 4.28 -22.24 24.20
C LYS A 53 3.09 -22.26 25.14
N GLN A 54 3.30 -21.84 26.38
CA GLN A 54 2.23 -21.70 27.35
C GLN A 54 1.24 -20.61 26.90
N ASP A 55 -0.04 -20.89 27.09
CA ASP A 55 -1.10 -19.92 26.86
C ASP A 55 -1.07 -18.80 27.92
N ARG A 56 -1.48 -17.58 27.53
CA ARG A 56 -1.47 -16.40 28.41
C ARG A 56 -2.84 -15.76 28.53
N ASP A 57 -3.04 -15.08 29.65
CA ASP A 57 -4.24 -14.34 30.04
C ASP A 57 -4.04 -12.81 30.02
N TYR A 58 -2.94 -12.34 29.44
CA TYR A 58 -2.64 -10.93 29.27
C TYR A 58 -2.32 -10.57 27.82
N CYS A 59 -2.52 -9.28 27.49
CA CYS A 59 -2.32 -8.77 26.15
C CYS A 59 -0.85 -8.43 25.89
N LEU A 60 -0.25 -9.08 24.89
CA LEU A 60 1.07 -8.74 24.37
C LEU A 60 0.96 -8.55 22.85
N LYS A 61 1.08 -7.29 22.42
CA LYS A 61 0.94 -6.90 21.01
C LYS A 61 2.29 -6.59 20.36
N ASP A 62 2.48 -7.09 19.14
CA ASP A 62 3.63 -6.74 18.29
C ASP A 62 3.35 -5.43 17.53
N SER A 63 3.54 -4.29 18.21
CA SER A 63 3.30 -2.96 17.63
C SER A 63 4.11 -2.73 16.33
N ILE A 64 5.34 -3.24 16.26
CA ILE A 64 6.23 -3.07 15.10
C ILE A 64 5.76 -3.94 13.93
N GLY A 65 5.50 -5.23 14.17
CA GLY A 65 5.02 -6.15 13.15
C GLY A 65 3.64 -5.75 12.61
N ARG A 66 2.76 -5.24 13.47
CA ARG A 66 1.44 -4.72 13.05
C ARG A 66 1.55 -3.41 12.27
N ALA A 67 2.52 -2.55 12.57
CA ALA A 67 2.76 -1.35 11.76
C ALA A 67 3.08 -1.69 10.30
N GLN A 68 3.68 -2.85 10.03
CA GLN A 68 3.95 -3.34 8.68
C GLN A 68 2.68 -3.84 7.94
N LEU A 69 1.58 -4.09 8.67
CA LEU A 69 0.27 -4.35 8.08
C LEU A 69 -0.42 -3.04 7.63
N LEU A 70 0.00 -1.88 8.16
CA LEU A 70 -0.56 -0.59 7.79
C LEU A 70 -0.29 -0.19 6.33
N PRO A 71 0.89 -0.39 5.73
CA PRO A 71 1.09 -0.18 4.28
C PRO A 71 0.14 -1.00 3.39
N LEU A 72 -0.27 -2.20 3.84
CA LEU A 72 -1.23 -3.04 3.12
C LEU A 72 -2.67 -2.54 3.27
N ARG A 73 -3.02 -1.99 4.43
CA ARG A 73 -4.37 -1.49 4.75
C ARG A 73 -4.60 -0.04 4.34
N LYS A 74 -3.55 0.76 4.49
CA LYS A 74 -3.40 2.11 3.97
C LYS A 74 -2.58 2.00 2.67
N LYS A 75 -3.24 1.66 1.57
CA LYS A 75 -3.09 2.52 0.39
C LYS A 75 -3.58 3.91 0.79
N SER A 76 -2.86 4.58 1.69
CA SER A 76 -3.07 5.99 1.93
C SER A 76 -2.86 6.62 0.58
N ILE A 77 -3.84 7.38 0.14
CA ILE A 77 -3.72 8.38 -0.91
C ILE A 77 -2.62 9.34 -0.41
N SER A 78 -1.36 8.91 -0.52
CA SER A 78 -0.22 9.71 -0.14
C SER A 78 -0.22 10.84 -1.14
N LYS A 79 -0.23 12.07 -0.64
CA LYS A 79 -0.21 13.26 -1.49
C LYS A 79 1.01 13.18 -2.42
N ILE A 80 0.88 13.73 -3.61
CA ILE A 80 2.02 13.84 -4.55
C ILE A 80 3.23 14.48 -3.87
N THR A 81 4.43 14.01 -4.20
CA THR A 81 5.68 14.62 -3.73
C THR A 81 6.06 15.83 -4.59
N LYS A 82 6.81 16.80 -4.04
CA LYS A 82 7.27 17.99 -4.79
C LYS A 82 8.00 17.62 -6.09
N ASN A 83 8.88 16.63 -6.04
CA ASN A 83 9.62 16.16 -7.22
C ASN A 83 8.71 15.55 -8.28
N GLN A 84 7.65 14.84 -7.89
CA GLN A 84 6.68 14.32 -8.85
C GLN A 84 5.86 15.43 -9.50
N ALA A 85 5.50 16.47 -8.74
CA ALA A 85 4.77 17.62 -9.29
C ALA A 85 5.62 18.35 -10.35
N LEU A 86 6.87 18.72 -10.00
CA LEU A 86 7.82 19.35 -10.92
C LEU A 86 8.05 18.51 -12.17
N MET A 87 8.21 17.20 -12.01
CA MET A 87 8.43 16.31 -13.14
C MET A 87 7.21 16.22 -14.08
N ILE A 88 5.99 16.33 -13.55
CA ILE A 88 4.78 16.39 -14.37
C ILE A 88 4.73 17.72 -15.13
N GLU A 89 5.03 18.84 -14.47
CA GLU A 89 5.09 20.17 -15.11
C GLU A 89 6.12 20.19 -16.25
N ASP A 90 7.34 19.75 -15.98
CA ASP A 90 8.41 19.64 -16.99
C ASP A 90 7.97 18.79 -18.19
N MET A 91 7.33 17.65 -17.94
CA MET A 91 6.89 16.77 -19.00
C MET A 91 5.74 17.33 -19.82
N LEU A 92 4.77 18.02 -19.19
CA LEU A 92 3.70 18.71 -19.91
C LEU A 92 4.25 19.79 -20.84
N ASN A 93 5.29 20.51 -20.39
CA ASN A 93 6.01 21.49 -21.20
C ASN A 93 6.72 20.82 -22.38
N ILE A 94 7.42 19.70 -22.14
CA ILE A 94 8.12 18.92 -23.19
C ILE A 94 7.14 18.44 -24.25
N VAL A 95 5.99 17.87 -23.86
CA VAL A 95 4.96 17.39 -24.81
C VAL A 95 4.06 18.51 -25.35
N ARG A 96 4.28 19.76 -24.92
CA ARG A 96 3.51 20.96 -25.31
C ARG A 96 2.00 20.81 -25.11
N TYR A 97 1.60 20.21 -23.99
CA TYR A 97 0.19 20.12 -23.63
C TYR A 97 -0.28 21.44 -23.04
N ASN A 98 -1.40 21.95 -23.55
CA ASN A 98 -2.14 23.02 -22.91
C ASN A 98 -3.03 22.46 -21.77
N ASP A 99 -3.60 23.34 -20.96
CA ASP A 99 -4.39 22.96 -19.78
C ASP A 99 -5.54 21.99 -20.11
N ILE A 100 -6.20 22.18 -21.25
CA ILE A 100 -7.31 21.33 -21.70
C ILE A 100 -6.79 19.91 -21.96
N LYS A 101 -5.74 19.76 -22.78
CA LYS A 101 -5.13 18.45 -23.07
C LYS A 101 -4.54 17.80 -21.83
N ALA A 102 -3.96 18.60 -20.92
CA ALA A 102 -3.44 18.10 -19.65
C ALA A 102 -4.57 17.51 -18.79
N LYS A 103 -5.70 18.20 -18.64
CA LYS A 103 -6.88 17.70 -17.91
C LYS A 103 -7.46 16.43 -18.53
N GLU A 104 -7.63 16.40 -19.85
CA GLU A 104 -8.08 15.20 -20.56
C GLU A 104 -7.13 14.02 -20.35
N PHE A 105 -5.83 14.27 -20.38
CA PHE A 105 -4.81 13.26 -20.14
C PHE A 105 -4.87 12.74 -18.70
N PHE A 106 -4.97 13.62 -17.71
CA PHE A 106 -5.12 13.21 -16.31
C PHE A 106 -6.37 12.35 -16.13
N LYS A 107 -7.52 12.79 -16.65
CA LYS A 107 -8.77 12.01 -16.62
C LYS A 107 -8.60 10.62 -17.23
N LYS A 108 -7.87 10.50 -18.34
CA LYS A 108 -7.59 9.22 -18.99
C LYS A 108 -6.76 8.29 -18.12
N GLN A 109 -5.75 8.82 -17.41
CA GLN A 109 -4.82 8.04 -16.58
C GLN A 109 -5.37 7.69 -15.19
N THR A 110 -6.10 8.61 -14.56
CA THR A 110 -6.59 8.48 -13.18
C THR A 110 -8.04 8.02 -13.09
N LYS A 111 -8.80 8.12 -14.19
CA LYS A 111 -10.27 7.89 -14.24
C LYS A 111 -11.06 8.84 -13.35
N ARG A 112 -10.50 10.00 -13.04
CA ARG A 112 -11.12 11.06 -12.23
C ARG A 112 -10.82 12.42 -12.84
N ASP A 113 -11.72 13.37 -12.62
CA ASP A 113 -11.46 14.77 -12.96
C ASP A 113 -10.44 15.34 -11.96
N ILE A 114 -9.31 15.81 -12.49
CA ILE A 114 -8.20 16.38 -11.73
C ILE A 114 -8.05 17.84 -12.16
N GLU A 115 -8.33 18.76 -11.24
CA GLU A 115 -8.27 20.20 -11.53
C GLU A 115 -6.83 20.72 -11.56
N SER A 116 -5.95 20.18 -10.71
CA SER A 116 -4.56 20.61 -10.57
C SER A 116 -3.65 19.44 -10.19
N ILE A 117 -2.34 19.59 -10.39
CA ILE A 117 -1.33 18.55 -10.15
C ILE A 117 -1.28 18.15 -8.66
N GLU A 118 -1.52 19.10 -7.76
CA GLU A 118 -1.50 18.90 -6.30
C GLU A 118 -2.60 17.95 -5.80
N ASN A 119 -3.65 17.79 -6.60
CA ASN A 119 -4.79 16.92 -6.31
C ASN A 119 -4.51 15.45 -6.67
N LEU A 120 -3.35 15.14 -7.25
CA LEU A 120 -2.93 13.77 -7.54
C LEU A 120 -2.44 13.07 -6.27
N SER A 121 -2.81 11.79 -6.12
CA SER A 121 -2.07 10.90 -5.23
C SER A 121 -0.70 10.54 -5.83
N LYS A 122 0.23 10.12 -4.98
CA LYS A 122 1.56 9.61 -5.37
C LYS A 122 1.47 8.49 -6.41
N SER A 123 0.45 7.63 -6.30
CA SER A 123 0.23 6.52 -7.22
C SER A 123 -0.29 6.99 -8.58
N GLU A 124 -1.19 7.97 -8.59
CA GLU A 124 -1.72 8.57 -9.82
C GLU A 124 -0.65 9.40 -10.53
N ALA A 125 0.10 10.21 -9.78
CA ALA A 125 1.25 10.95 -10.29
C ALA A 125 2.25 10.03 -11.01
N THR A 126 2.54 8.86 -10.44
CA THR A 126 3.42 7.86 -11.07
C THR A 126 2.85 7.36 -12.40
N LYS A 127 1.53 7.11 -12.49
CA LYS A 127 0.87 6.70 -13.76
C LYS A 127 0.95 7.81 -14.81
N VAL A 128 0.67 9.05 -14.40
CA VAL A 128 0.74 10.24 -15.25
C VAL A 128 2.15 10.40 -15.82
N ILE A 129 3.19 10.34 -14.98
CA ILE A 129 4.60 10.42 -15.38
C ILE A 129 4.95 9.31 -16.39
N ILE A 130 4.55 8.06 -16.12
CA ILE A 130 4.80 6.95 -17.05
C ILE A 130 4.13 7.19 -18.40
N GLY A 131 2.89 7.68 -18.40
CA GLY A 131 2.16 7.98 -19.64
C GLY A 131 2.80 9.12 -20.44
N LEU A 132 3.20 10.21 -19.78
CA LEU A 132 3.90 11.33 -20.41
C LEU A 132 5.25 10.90 -20.97
N ARG A 133 6.03 10.11 -20.23
CA ARG A 133 7.29 9.50 -20.71
C ARG A 133 7.09 8.69 -21.99
N LYS A 134 6.01 7.90 -22.07
CA LYS A 134 5.69 7.16 -23.29
C LYS A 134 5.47 8.13 -24.43
N ILE A 135 4.62 9.13 -24.27
CA ILE A 135 4.33 10.13 -25.32
C ILE A 135 5.63 10.81 -25.78
N ALA A 136 6.44 11.31 -24.84
CA ALA A 136 7.70 11.98 -25.14
C ALA A 136 8.71 11.06 -25.88
N LYS A 137 8.69 9.74 -25.61
CA LYS A 137 9.54 8.76 -26.32
C LYS A 137 9.05 8.47 -27.74
N TRP A 138 7.75 8.48 -27.96
CA TRP A 138 7.13 8.21 -29.26
C TRP A 138 7.21 9.41 -30.21
N ASP A 139 7.28 10.63 -29.66
CA ASP A 139 7.57 11.82 -30.44
C ASP A 139 9.04 11.84 -30.89
N LYS A 140 9.28 11.61 -32.19
CA LYS A 140 10.63 11.59 -32.78
C LYS A 140 11.38 12.92 -32.61
N SER A 141 10.67 14.04 -32.42
CA SER A 141 11.28 15.36 -32.19
C SER A 141 11.79 15.58 -30.76
N LEU A 142 11.31 14.78 -29.79
CA LEU A 142 11.62 14.92 -28.34
C LEU A 142 12.55 13.82 -27.81
N LYS A 143 12.97 12.88 -28.67
CA LYS A 143 13.84 11.74 -28.29
C LYS A 143 15.19 12.15 -27.66
N TYR A 144 15.69 13.35 -27.95
CA TYR A 144 16.99 13.82 -27.46
C TYR A 144 16.95 14.41 -26.03
N ILE A 145 15.77 14.76 -25.51
CA ILE A 145 15.63 15.40 -24.17
C ILE A 145 15.56 14.35 -23.04
N ASN A 146 15.10 13.13 -23.34
CA ASN A 146 14.88 12.06 -22.36
C ASN A 146 16.17 11.45 -21.75
N ASN A 147 17.36 11.92 -22.14
CA ASN A 147 18.64 11.47 -21.58
C ASN A 147 19.17 12.36 -20.44
N MET A 148 18.42 13.38 -19.98
CA MET A 148 18.80 14.11 -18.77
C MET A 148 18.48 13.29 -17.51
N ASP A 149 19.55 12.75 -16.94
CA ASP A 149 19.57 11.91 -15.75
C ASP A 149 19.19 12.75 -14.51
N TYR A 150 18.02 12.52 -13.91
CA TYR A 150 17.61 13.15 -12.65
C TYR A 150 18.27 12.47 -11.42
N ARG A 151 19.58 12.20 -11.51
CA ARG A 151 20.43 11.76 -10.40
C ARG A 151 21.32 12.92 -9.98
N GLY A 152 20.78 13.89 -9.26
CA GLY A 152 21.64 14.92 -8.72
C GLY A 152 20.94 16.06 -8.05
N GLN A 153 20.27 15.80 -6.92
CA GLN A 153 20.28 16.72 -5.78
C GLN A 153 20.22 15.83 -4.52
N ARG A 154 21.40 15.65 -3.91
CA ARG A 154 21.59 15.04 -2.59
C ARG A 154 21.24 16.08 -1.52
#